data_AF-A0A2E0ZLZ8-F1
#
_entry.id   AF-A0A2E0ZLZ8-F1
#
_cell.length_a   1.000
_cell.length_b   1.000
_cell.length_c   1.000
_cell.angle_alpha   90.00
_cell.angle_beta   90.00
_cell.angle_gamma   90.00
#
_symmetry.space_group_name_H-M   'P 1'
#
loop_
_entity.id
_entity.type
_entity.pdbx_description
1 polymer ?
#
loop_
_entity_poly.entity_id
_entity_poly.type
_entity_poly.pdbx_seq_one_letter_code
_entity_poly.pdbx_strand_id
1 'polypeptide(L)'
;MGDSKFWRCQMEELLIGIDWSQAHYDVAILAINGAILTEFRINNTAPDLKQLKEKIAKFAVPPECCLVGIETHHNILFDFLLSCQYQVYVIAPNVVNSSRGRFSASGAHTDRTDARLIADLLRTDRQRFAPWRLDSPLLNQIKLRLNHIDNLTKTTIQHANRLEAILLRVYPQPLQTFSKLAIPIAMHFLLAYPTAAALKELSKDEFRKFCRDHHCHPAAWIRNWYAALQQPTPEADPLLAEAYSGEIAFLAGLLLSLIEEKKRAADEAHALFLQHPDQAIFASLPGAGLLLRPKLLALFGEDRQRFPSPQAVRQLAGTCPVTKQSGKKKQILFRKACNRDYRDTMQQFAMVSVQQADWAAAYYKAAKARGHYKNSAFRCLANRWVGVIWKMWQTNQPYNEAYHMQQIRKHRPSTD
;
A
#
# COMPACT_ATOMS: atom_id res chain seq x y z
N MET A 1 -20.78 -34.13 1.44
CA MET A 1 -21.92 -33.36 0.87
C MET A 1 -21.48 -32.10 0.11
N GLY A 2 -20.21 -31.98 -0.33
CA GLY A 2 -19.69 -30.79 -1.03
C GLY A 2 -19.54 -30.91 -2.55
N ASP A 3 -19.59 -32.12 -3.11
CA ASP A 3 -19.22 -32.32 -4.53
C ASP A 3 -20.39 -32.18 -5.51
N SER A 4 -21.64 -32.45 -5.12
CA SER A 4 -22.78 -32.42 -6.06
C SER A 4 -23.20 -31.02 -6.52
N LYS A 5 -22.84 -29.96 -5.78
CA LYS A 5 -23.08 -28.56 -6.19
C LYS A 5 -22.07 -28.08 -7.23
N PHE A 6 -20.80 -28.51 -7.13
CA PHE A 6 -19.76 -28.15 -8.08
C PHE A 6 -20.03 -28.73 -9.48
N TRP A 7 -20.54 -29.95 -9.57
CA TRP A 7 -20.88 -30.59 -10.86
C TRP A 7 -22.12 -29.99 -11.55
N ARG A 8 -23.10 -29.47 -10.79
CA ARG A 8 -24.28 -28.77 -11.37
C ARG A 8 -23.93 -27.41 -11.96
N CYS A 9 -22.96 -26.71 -11.39
CA CYS A 9 -22.58 -25.36 -11.82
C CYS A 9 -21.93 -25.35 -13.23
N GLN A 10 -21.26 -26.43 -13.65
CA GLN A 10 -20.56 -26.48 -14.96
C GLN A 10 -21.47 -26.45 -16.20
N MET A 11 -22.78 -26.71 -16.09
CA MET A 11 -23.71 -26.63 -17.23
C MET A 11 -24.49 -25.31 -17.35
N GLU A 12 -24.46 -24.46 -16.33
CA GLU A 12 -25.26 -23.22 -16.28
C GLU A 12 -24.47 -22.06 -15.64
N GLU A 13 -23.22 -21.83 -16.05
CA GLU A 13 -22.48 -20.63 -15.64
C GLU A 13 -22.88 -19.41 -16.47
N LEU A 14 -22.93 -18.25 -15.81
CA LEU A 14 -23.20 -16.97 -16.46
C LEU A 14 -21.95 -16.10 -16.41
N LEU A 15 -21.48 -15.63 -17.56
CA LEU A 15 -20.31 -14.76 -17.65
C LEU A 15 -20.76 -13.32 -17.80
N ILE A 16 -20.34 -12.46 -16.89
CA ILE A 16 -20.77 -11.06 -16.84
C ILE A 16 -19.52 -10.20 -16.88
N GLY A 17 -19.44 -9.28 -17.82
CA GLY A 17 -18.39 -8.26 -17.86
C GLY A 17 -19.02 -6.90 -17.65
N ILE A 18 -18.45 -6.12 -16.74
CA ILE A 18 -18.91 -4.77 -16.45
C ILE A 18 -17.75 -3.82 -16.66
N ASP A 19 -17.90 -2.95 -17.66
CA ASP A 19 -17.03 -1.81 -17.83
C ASP A 19 -17.58 -0.61 -17.05
N TRP A 20 -16.69 0.08 -16.35
CA TRP A 20 -17.05 1.11 -15.38
C TRP A 20 -16.76 2.51 -15.93
N SER A 21 -17.73 3.41 -15.80
CA SER A 21 -17.52 4.85 -15.86
C SER A 21 -18.10 5.54 -14.62
N GLN A 22 -17.80 6.83 -14.44
CA GLN A 22 -18.34 7.60 -13.30
C GLN A 22 -19.88 7.69 -13.32
N ALA A 23 -20.48 7.83 -14.49
CA ALA A 23 -21.92 8.08 -14.64
C ALA A 23 -22.73 6.80 -14.88
N HIS A 24 -22.15 5.81 -15.55
CA HIS A 24 -22.85 4.60 -16.00
C HIS A 24 -21.92 3.39 -16.08
N TYR A 25 -22.52 2.20 -16.13
CA TYR A 25 -21.84 0.94 -16.33
C TYR A 25 -22.39 0.26 -17.58
N ASP A 26 -21.50 -0.22 -18.45
CA ASP A 26 -21.88 -1.07 -19.57
C ASP A 26 -21.71 -2.52 -19.15
N VAL A 27 -22.77 -3.30 -19.35
CA VAL A 27 -22.87 -4.68 -18.90
C VAL A 27 -23.05 -5.57 -20.11
N ALA A 28 -22.20 -6.59 -20.21
CA ALA A 28 -22.34 -7.67 -21.17
C ALA A 28 -22.52 -9.00 -20.43
N ILE A 29 -23.56 -9.75 -20.79
CA ILE A 29 -23.86 -11.06 -20.24
C ILE A 29 -23.73 -12.10 -21.35
N LEU A 30 -22.86 -13.08 -21.14
CA LEU A 30 -22.51 -14.12 -22.09
C LEU A 30 -22.82 -15.49 -21.50
N ALA A 31 -23.23 -16.41 -22.36
CA ALA A 31 -23.24 -17.83 -22.05
C ALA A 31 -21.81 -18.40 -22.09
N ILE A 32 -21.61 -19.57 -21.48
CA ILE A 32 -20.30 -20.25 -21.42
C ILE A 32 -19.72 -20.57 -22.81
N ASN A 33 -20.57 -20.70 -23.84
CA ASN A 33 -20.17 -20.91 -25.23
C ASN A 33 -19.74 -19.61 -25.95
N GLY A 34 -19.81 -18.45 -25.28
CA GLY A 34 -19.47 -17.14 -25.83
C GLY A 34 -20.64 -16.42 -26.54
N ALA A 35 -21.83 -17.02 -26.59
CA ALA A 35 -23.00 -16.35 -27.13
C ALA A 35 -23.40 -15.15 -26.24
N ILE A 36 -23.61 -14.00 -26.86
CA ILE A 36 -24.10 -12.80 -26.17
C ILE A 36 -25.59 -13.02 -25.85
N LEU A 37 -25.91 -13.08 -24.56
CA LEU A 37 -27.29 -13.24 -24.09
C LEU A 37 -28.00 -11.90 -23.99
N THR A 38 -27.33 -10.89 -23.41
CA THR A 38 -27.85 -9.52 -23.36
C THR A 38 -26.74 -8.53 -23.10
N GLU A 39 -27.00 -7.29 -23.51
CA GLU A 39 -26.14 -6.14 -23.22
C GLU A 39 -27.01 -4.93 -22.94
N PHE A 40 -26.59 -4.14 -21.96
CA PHE A 40 -27.31 -2.95 -21.58
C PHE A 40 -26.40 -2.01 -20.79
N ARG A 41 -26.85 -0.77 -20.69
CA ARG A 41 -26.22 0.26 -19.88
C ARG A 41 -27.11 0.56 -18.68
N ILE A 42 -26.51 0.73 -17.52
CA ILE A 42 -27.16 1.16 -16.28
C ILE A 42 -26.47 2.41 -15.76
N ASN A 43 -27.19 3.33 -15.11
CA ASN A 43 -26.52 4.44 -14.44
C ASN A 43 -26.03 4.01 -13.06
N ASN A 44 -25.14 4.82 -12.48
CA ASN A 44 -24.66 4.62 -11.11
C ASN A 44 -25.71 5.09 -10.08
N THR A 45 -26.86 4.41 -10.02
CA THR A 45 -27.95 4.71 -9.07
C THR A 45 -28.44 3.43 -8.37
N ALA A 46 -28.99 3.57 -7.16
CA ALA A 46 -29.50 2.42 -6.41
C ALA A 46 -30.63 1.64 -7.14
N PRO A 47 -31.62 2.30 -7.80
CA PRO A 47 -32.62 1.60 -8.61
C PRO A 47 -32.00 0.82 -9.77
N ASP A 48 -31.00 1.39 -10.44
CA ASP A 48 -30.34 0.76 -11.59
C ASP A 48 -29.48 -0.45 -11.19
N LEU A 49 -28.83 -0.41 -10.02
CA LEU A 49 -28.16 -1.60 -9.46
C LEU A 49 -29.16 -2.71 -9.12
N LYS A 50 -30.33 -2.37 -8.57
CA LYS A 50 -31.40 -3.34 -8.35
C LYS A 50 -31.88 -3.95 -9.68
N GLN A 51 -32.03 -3.12 -10.71
CA GLN A 51 -32.38 -3.56 -12.06
C GLN A 51 -31.32 -4.51 -12.65
N LEU A 52 -30.04 -4.27 -12.41
CA LEU A 52 -28.95 -5.18 -12.79
C LEU A 52 -29.16 -6.57 -12.16
N LYS A 53 -29.41 -6.63 -10.85
CA LYS A 53 -29.69 -7.90 -10.15
C LYS A 53 -30.92 -8.61 -10.70
N GLU A 54 -32.00 -7.87 -10.93
CA GLU A 54 -33.24 -8.42 -11.51
C GLU A 54 -33.01 -8.97 -12.93
N LYS A 55 -32.21 -8.28 -13.76
CA LYS A 55 -31.85 -8.74 -15.11
C LYS A 55 -31.01 -10.02 -15.08
N ILE A 56 -30.04 -10.11 -14.15
CA ILE A 56 -29.22 -11.33 -13.97
C ILE A 56 -30.10 -12.49 -13.47
N ALA A 57 -31.02 -12.23 -12.53
CA ALA A 57 -31.90 -13.26 -11.97
C ALA A 57 -32.82 -13.93 -13.01
N LYS A 58 -33.14 -13.25 -14.13
CA LYS A 58 -33.96 -13.82 -15.22
C LYS A 58 -33.33 -15.04 -15.90
N PHE A 59 -32.01 -15.21 -15.80
CA PHE A 59 -31.32 -16.37 -16.37
C PHE A 59 -31.43 -17.63 -15.49
N ALA A 60 -32.05 -17.54 -14.31
CA ALA A 60 -32.23 -18.65 -13.37
C ALA A 60 -30.92 -19.37 -12.95
N VAL A 61 -29.78 -18.70 -13.10
CA VAL A 61 -28.46 -19.20 -12.68
C VAL A 61 -28.25 -18.86 -11.19
N PRO A 62 -27.79 -19.81 -10.36
CA PRO A 62 -27.44 -19.54 -8.97
C PRO A 62 -26.40 -18.41 -8.87
N PRO A 63 -26.50 -17.48 -7.90
CA PRO A 63 -25.56 -16.36 -7.79
C PRO A 63 -24.09 -16.78 -7.72
N GLU A 64 -23.77 -17.90 -7.08
CA GLU A 64 -22.41 -18.44 -7.02
C GLU A 64 -21.85 -18.89 -8.39
N CYS A 65 -22.72 -19.13 -9.37
CA CYS A 65 -22.37 -19.48 -10.75
C CYS A 65 -22.38 -18.26 -11.69
N CYS A 66 -22.67 -17.06 -11.18
CA CYS A 66 -22.56 -15.79 -11.90
C CYS A 66 -21.14 -15.22 -11.73
N LEU A 67 -20.32 -15.34 -12.78
CA LEU A 67 -18.93 -14.92 -12.79
C LEU A 67 -18.84 -13.49 -13.34
N VAL A 68 -18.49 -12.53 -12.49
CA VAL A 68 -18.48 -11.10 -12.85
C VAL A 68 -17.06 -10.58 -12.96
N GLY A 69 -16.66 -10.11 -14.14
CA GLY A 69 -15.39 -9.45 -14.38
C GLY A 69 -15.54 -7.93 -14.33
N ILE A 70 -14.60 -7.25 -13.67
CA ILE A 70 -14.50 -5.79 -13.59
C ILE A 70 -13.03 -5.35 -13.56
N GLU A 71 -12.75 -4.08 -13.87
CA GLU A 71 -11.37 -3.58 -13.84
C GLU A 71 -10.93 -2.95 -12.50
N THR A 72 -11.88 -2.58 -11.64
CA THR A 72 -11.61 -1.88 -10.38
C THR A 72 -12.50 -2.39 -9.25
N HIS A 73 -11.97 -2.37 -8.02
CA HIS A 73 -12.67 -2.77 -6.79
C HIS A 73 -12.94 -1.58 -5.86
N HIS A 74 -12.71 -0.35 -6.33
CA HIS A 74 -12.81 0.88 -5.52
C HIS A 74 -14.13 1.63 -5.73
N ASN A 75 -15.24 0.93 -5.96
CA ASN A 75 -16.55 1.53 -6.19
C ASN A 75 -17.66 0.76 -5.46
N ILE A 76 -18.79 1.43 -5.24
CA ILE A 76 -19.96 0.86 -4.56
C ILE A 76 -20.54 -0.34 -5.35
N LEU A 77 -20.38 -0.33 -6.68
CA LEU A 77 -20.76 -1.46 -7.53
C LEU A 77 -20.07 -2.76 -7.07
N PHE A 78 -18.80 -2.71 -6.73
CA PHE A 78 -18.06 -3.88 -6.24
C PHE A 78 -18.69 -4.48 -4.98
N ASP A 79 -18.98 -3.63 -3.99
CA ASP A 79 -19.63 -4.04 -2.75
C ASP A 79 -21.04 -4.59 -3.00
N PHE A 80 -21.78 -3.98 -3.93
CA PHE A 80 -23.10 -4.45 -4.36
C PHE A 80 -23.03 -5.85 -4.97
N LEU A 81 -22.09 -6.10 -5.89
CA LEU A 81 -21.92 -7.41 -6.54
C LEU A 81 -21.60 -8.50 -5.52
N LEU A 82 -20.73 -8.21 -4.55
CA LEU A 82 -20.38 -9.14 -3.47
C LEU A 82 -21.57 -9.39 -2.54
N SER A 83 -22.37 -8.36 -2.23
CA SER A 83 -23.60 -8.51 -1.44
C SER A 83 -24.65 -9.40 -2.13
N CYS A 84 -24.59 -9.51 -3.46
CA CYS A 84 -25.42 -10.42 -4.24
C CYS A 84 -24.87 -11.85 -4.30
N GLN A 85 -23.74 -12.14 -3.64
CA GLN A 85 -23.06 -13.43 -3.62
C GLN A 85 -22.50 -13.87 -4.98
N TYR A 86 -22.30 -12.93 -5.91
CA TYR A 86 -21.66 -13.21 -7.19
C TYR A 86 -20.16 -13.47 -7.04
N GLN A 87 -19.60 -14.26 -7.94
CA GLN A 87 -18.16 -14.52 -7.98
C GLN A 87 -17.46 -13.44 -8.80
N VAL A 88 -16.89 -12.45 -8.10
CA VAL A 88 -16.28 -11.27 -8.74
C VAL A 88 -14.79 -11.49 -9.02
N TYR A 89 -14.33 -11.06 -10.19
CA TYR A 89 -12.95 -11.10 -10.64
C TYR A 89 -12.49 -9.68 -11.00
N VAL A 90 -11.45 -9.20 -10.32
CA VAL A 90 -10.84 -7.91 -10.63
C VAL A 90 -9.70 -8.14 -11.63
N ILE A 91 -9.93 -7.77 -12.88
CA ILE A 91 -8.99 -7.94 -13.98
C ILE A 91 -8.20 -6.64 -14.13
N ALA A 92 -6.87 -6.71 -14.10
CA ALA A 92 -6.05 -5.51 -14.19
C ALA A 92 -6.22 -4.81 -15.57
N PRO A 93 -6.33 -3.48 -15.63
CA PRO A 93 -6.60 -2.77 -16.89
C PRO A 93 -5.56 -3.01 -17.99
N ASN A 94 -4.31 -3.28 -17.63
CA ASN A 94 -3.28 -3.62 -18.61
C ASN A 94 -3.54 -4.97 -19.30
N VAL A 95 -4.19 -5.92 -18.61
CA VAL A 95 -4.57 -7.22 -19.19
C VAL A 95 -5.68 -7.02 -20.21
N VAL A 96 -6.71 -6.25 -19.87
CA VAL A 96 -7.82 -5.90 -20.77
C VAL A 96 -7.26 -5.18 -22.01
N ASN A 97 -6.49 -4.11 -21.81
CA ASN A 97 -5.84 -3.37 -22.90
C ASN A 97 -4.99 -4.26 -23.81
N SER A 98 -4.18 -5.15 -23.25
CA SER A 98 -3.33 -6.07 -24.04
C SER A 98 -4.12 -7.15 -24.79
N SER A 99 -5.38 -7.37 -24.42
CA SER A 99 -6.25 -8.39 -25.00
C SER A 99 -7.21 -7.85 -26.07
N ARG A 100 -7.38 -6.53 -26.18
CA ARG A 100 -8.26 -5.89 -27.18
C ARG A 100 -7.98 -6.33 -28.62
N GLY A 101 -6.71 -6.53 -28.97
CA GLY A 101 -6.29 -6.98 -30.31
C GLY A 101 -6.82 -8.37 -30.69
N ARG A 102 -7.38 -9.15 -29.76
CA ARG A 102 -8.03 -10.44 -30.05
C ARG A 102 -9.42 -10.28 -30.69
N PHE A 103 -10.07 -9.13 -30.53
CA PHE A 103 -11.47 -8.91 -30.94
C PHE A 103 -11.61 -7.94 -32.10
N SER A 104 -10.63 -7.06 -32.31
CA SER A 104 -10.64 -6.12 -33.43
C SER A 104 -9.23 -5.84 -33.94
N ALA A 105 -9.07 -5.98 -35.26
CA ALA A 105 -7.84 -5.62 -35.96
C ALA A 105 -7.67 -4.09 -36.13
N SER A 106 -8.77 -3.32 -36.09
CA SER A 106 -8.74 -1.85 -36.27
C SER A 106 -8.33 -1.10 -35.01
N GLY A 107 -8.31 -1.77 -33.85
CA GLY A 107 -8.04 -1.14 -32.54
C GLY A 107 -9.19 -0.28 -31.99
N ALA A 108 -10.28 -0.12 -32.75
CA ALA A 108 -11.47 0.58 -32.28
C ALA A 108 -12.11 -0.17 -31.09
N HIS A 109 -12.46 0.57 -30.05
CA HIS A 109 -13.13 0.07 -28.86
C HIS A 109 -14.17 1.08 -28.36
N THR A 110 -15.12 0.57 -27.60
CA THR A 110 -16.23 1.24 -26.94
C THR A 110 -16.45 0.59 -25.58
N ASP A 111 -17.10 1.29 -24.65
CA ASP A 111 -17.41 0.75 -23.32
C ASP A 111 -18.14 -0.61 -23.40
N ARG A 112 -19.06 -0.76 -24.36
CA ARG A 112 -19.76 -2.04 -24.62
C ARG A 112 -18.83 -3.16 -25.07
N THR A 113 -17.91 -2.87 -25.99
CA THR A 113 -16.94 -3.88 -26.43
C THR A 113 -15.93 -4.24 -25.35
N ASP A 114 -15.60 -3.31 -24.46
CA ASP A 114 -14.74 -3.58 -23.30
C ASP A 114 -15.47 -4.45 -22.26
N ALA A 115 -16.75 -4.18 -21.97
CA ALA A 115 -17.58 -5.05 -21.13
C ALA A 115 -17.66 -6.49 -21.70
N ARG A 116 -17.86 -6.65 -23.01
CA ARG A 116 -17.80 -7.97 -23.66
C ARG A 116 -16.45 -8.64 -23.51
N LEU A 117 -15.37 -7.90 -23.76
CA LEU A 117 -14.00 -8.40 -23.63
C LEU A 117 -13.72 -8.91 -22.20
N ILE A 118 -14.14 -8.15 -21.19
CA ILE A 118 -14.01 -8.54 -19.77
C ILE A 118 -14.75 -9.86 -19.49
N ALA A 119 -15.98 -10.02 -19.98
CA ALA A 119 -16.73 -11.27 -19.83
C ALA A 119 -16.03 -12.44 -20.54
N ASP A 120 -15.53 -12.21 -21.76
CA ASP A 120 -14.88 -13.25 -22.55
C ASP A 120 -13.50 -13.65 -22.00
N LEU A 121 -12.80 -12.74 -21.32
CA LEU A 121 -11.59 -13.08 -20.57
C LEU A 121 -11.90 -14.08 -19.44
N LEU A 122 -13.05 -14.00 -18.79
CA LEU A 122 -13.49 -15.03 -17.83
C LEU A 122 -13.87 -16.35 -18.48
N ARG A 123 -14.22 -16.35 -19.78
CA ARG A 123 -14.43 -17.59 -20.55
C ARG A 123 -13.11 -18.27 -20.89
N THR A 124 -12.15 -17.49 -21.40
CA THR A 124 -10.94 -18.00 -22.06
C THR A 124 -9.73 -18.13 -21.13
N ASP A 125 -9.59 -17.23 -20.17
CA ASP A 125 -8.41 -17.07 -19.34
C ASP A 125 -8.70 -17.22 -17.84
N ARG A 126 -9.90 -17.69 -17.44
CA ARG A 126 -10.37 -17.80 -16.04
C ARG A 126 -9.33 -18.33 -15.06
N GLN A 127 -8.66 -19.40 -15.43
CA GLN A 127 -7.62 -20.08 -14.64
C GLN A 127 -6.41 -19.20 -14.29
N ARG A 128 -6.23 -18.07 -14.99
CA ARG A 128 -5.19 -17.06 -14.71
C ARG A 128 -5.67 -16.01 -13.71
N PHE A 129 -6.97 -15.92 -13.46
CA PHE A 129 -7.58 -14.98 -12.53
C PHE A 129 -8.01 -15.70 -11.25
N ALA A 130 -7.78 -15.04 -10.12
CA ALA A 130 -8.29 -15.53 -8.84
C ALA A 130 -9.64 -14.84 -8.57
N PRO A 131 -10.68 -15.58 -8.14
CA PRO A 131 -11.89 -14.94 -7.66
C PRO A 131 -11.57 -14.10 -6.44
N TRP A 132 -12.24 -12.96 -6.34
CA TRP A 132 -12.12 -12.11 -5.17
C TRP A 132 -12.72 -12.80 -3.96
N ARG A 133 -11.95 -12.84 -2.87
CA ARG A 133 -12.40 -13.37 -1.59
C ARG A 133 -12.50 -12.22 -0.61
N LEU A 134 -13.63 -12.16 0.08
CA LEU A 134 -13.85 -11.19 1.14
C LEU A 134 -12.88 -11.47 2.29
N ASP A 135 -12.13 -10.44 2.67
CA ASP A 135 -11.43 -10.44 3.95
C ASP A 135 -12.44 -10.44 5.09
N SER A 136 -12.06 -10.90 6.28
CA SER A 136 -12.90 -10.70 7.46
C SER A 136 -13.19 -9.21 7.70
N PRO A 137 -14.32 -8.86 8.36
CA PRO A 137 -14.60 -7.47 8.71
C PRO A 137 -13.45 -6.80 9.49
N LEU A 138 -12.74 -7.56 10.32
CA LEU A 138 -11.59 -7.08 11.09
C LEU A 138 -10.39 -6.77 10.19
N LEU A 139 -10.00 -7.69 9.30
CA LEU A 139 -8.89 -7.47 8.37
C LEU A 139 -9.18 -6.29 7.42
N ASN A 140 -10.42 -6.18 6.94
CA ASN A 140 -10.82 -5.05 6.10
C ASN A 140 -10.71 -3.71 6.85
N GLN A 141 -11.16 -3.64 8.11
CA GLN A 141 -10.98 -2.44 8.95
C GLN A 141 -9.51 -2.06 9.13
N ILE A 142 -8.64 -3.05 9.37
CA ILE A 142 -7.18 -2.83 9.45
C ILE A 142 -6.68 -2.23 8.13
N LYS A 143 -7.01 -2.83 6.98
CA LYS A 143 -6.58 -2.35 5.66
C LYS A 143 -7.05 -0.92 5.38
N LEU A 144 -8.30 -0.58 5.72
CA LEU A 144 -8.83 0.77 5.55
C LEU A 144 -8.07 1.79 6.41
N ARG A 145 -7.77 1.46 7.67
CA ARG A 145 -6.96 2.34 8.54
C ARG A 145 -5.53 2.50 8.02
N LEU A 146 -4.91 1.42 7.53
CA LEU A 146 -3.58 1.50 6.93
C LEU A 146 -3.56 2.36 5.66
N ASN A 147 -4.56 2.25 4.80
CA ASN A 147 -4.70 3.10 3.61
C ASN A 147 -4.84 4.58 3.99
N HIS A 148 -5.64 4.88 5.03
CA HIS A 148 -5.75 6.24 5.57
C HIS A 148 -4.39 6.78 6.04
N ILE A 149 -3.63 5.99 6.81
CA ILE A 149 -2.27 6.34 7.26
C ILE A 149 -1.33 6.61 6.08
N ASP A 150 -1.41 5.82 5.02
CA ASP A 150 -0.57 5.99 3.84
C ASP A 150 -0.95 7.26 3.05
N ASN A 151 -2.24 7.59 2.98
CA ASN A 151 -2.71 8.86 2.42
C ASN A 151 -2.25 10.06 3.24
N LEU A 152 -2.43 10.03 4.57
CA LEU A 152 -1.93 11.07 5.47
C LEU A 152 -0.43 11.27 5.33
N THR A 153 0.33 10.18 5.17
CA THR A 153 1.79 10.23 4.95
C THR A 153 2.14 10.96 3.65
N LYS A 154 1.45 10.64 2.54
CA LYS A 154 1.65 11.31 1.25
C LYS A 154 1.32 12.80 1.33
N THR A 155 0.18 13.15 1.94
CA THR A 155 -0.26 14.54 2.14
C THR A 155 0.72 15.31 3.03
N THR A 156 1.19 14.70 4.13
CA THR A 156 2.20 15.29 5.01
C THR A 156 3.49 15.62 4.25
N ILE A 157 3.98 14.69 3.42
CA ILE A 157 5.19 14.92 2.61
C ILE A 157 4.99 16.08 1.63
N GLN A 158 3.84 16.14 0.96
CA GLN A 158 3.55 17.21 0.00
C GLN A 158 3.56 18.59 0.66
N HIS A 159 2.87 18.75 1.81
CA HIS A 159 2.84 20.02 2.53
C HIS A 159 4.15 20.36 3.21
N ALA A 160 4.89 19.38 3.73
CA ALA A 160 6.22 19.60 4.27
C ALA A 160 7.20 20.13 3.21
N ASN A 161 7.17 19.56 2.00
CA ASN A 161 7.99 20.05 0.89
C ASN A 161 7.60 21.47 0.47
N ARG A 162 6.29 21.80 0.46
CA ARG A 162 5.81 23.17 0.19
C ARG A 162 6.31 24.15 1.24
N LEU A 163 6.21 23.78 2.52
CA LEU A 163 6.71 24.59 3.63
C LEU A 163 8.22 24.79 3.56
N GLU A 164 8.98 23.73 3.26
CA GLU A 164 10.43 23.80 3.07
C GLU A 164 10.81 24.78 1.94
N ALA A 165 10.10 24.75 0.81
CA ALA A 165 10.34 25.67 -0.30
C ALA A 165 10.08 27.14 0.08
N ILE A 166 9.06 27.41 0.90
CA ILE A 166 8.76 28.76 1.41
C ILE A 166 9.86 29.20 2.38
N LEU A 167 10.22 28.35 3.35
CA LEU A 167 11.26 28.66 4.33
C LEU A 167 12.61 28.93 3.65
N LEU A 168 13.00 28.16 2.62
CA LEU A 168 14.22 28.44 1.85
C LEU A 168 14.22 29.84 1.21
N ARG A 169 13.04 30.38 0.89
CA ARG A 169 12.90 31.69 0.23
C ARG A 169 12.92 32.85 1.21
N VAL A 170 12.30 32.70 2.39
CA VAL A 170 12.07 33.84 3.30
C VAL A 170 12.65 33.66 4.71
N TYR A 171 12.91 32.43 5.14
CA TYR A 171 13.18 32.10 6.54
C TYR A 171 13.83 30.71 6.71
N PRO A 172 15.11 30.51 6.30
CA PRO A 172 15.72 29.18 6.21
C PRO A 172 16.27 28.62 7.54
N GLN A 173 16.42 29.43 8.59
CA GLN A 173 16.99 29.03 9.88
C GLN A 173 16.32 27.79 10.52
N PRO A 174 14.97 27.62 10.49
CA PRO A 174 14.32 26.43 11.02
C PRO A 174 14.77 25.14 10.33
N LEU A 175 15.11 25.18 9.04
CA LEU A 175 15.57 24.02 8.27
C LEU A 175 16.97 23.54 8.70
N GLN A 176 17.81 24.48 9.16
CA GLN A 176 19.13 24.17 9.70
C GLN A 176 19.06 23.65 11.15
N THR A 177 17.99 24.04 11.85
CA THR A 177 17.77 23.71 13.26
C THR A 177 17.16 22.33 13.44
N PHE A 178 16.08 22.05 12.70
CA PHE A 178 15.33 20.81 12.82
C PHE A 178 15.71 19.84 11.70
N SER A 179 16.28 18.69 12.06
CA SER A 179 16.63 17.63 11.10
C SER A 179 15.44 17.08 10.29
N LYS A 180 14.22 17.28 10.78
CA LYS A 180 12.95 17.01 10.07
C LYS A 180 11.96 18.09 10.43
N LEU A 181 11.29 18.64 9.43
CA LEU A 181 10.35 19.73 9.62
C LEU A 181 8.99 19.24 10.15
N ALA A 182 8.42 18.19 9.56
CA ALA A 182 7.11 17.64 9.95
C ALA A 182 7.15 16.84 11.26
N ILE A 183 7.57 17.48 12.35
CA ILE A 183 7.53 16.99 13.73
C ILE A 183 6.83 18.04 14.62
N PRO A 184 6.17 17.65 15.71
CA PRO A 184 5.34 18.58 16.49
C PRO A 184 6.08 19.83 16.97
N ILE A 185 7.27 19.68 17.54
CA ILE A 185 8.05 20.82 18.08
C ILE A 185 8.43 21.84 17.00
N ALA A 186 8.79 21.40 15.79
CA ALA A 186 9.14 22.29 14.70
C ALA A 186 7.92 23.04 14.15
N MET A 187 6.75 22.38 14.12
CA MET A 187 5.50 23.03 13.71
C MET A 187 5.01 24.04 14.75
N HIS A 188 5.03 23.70 16.04
CA HIS A 188 4.74 24.66 17.10
C HIS A 188 5.70 25.85 17.08
N PHE A 189 6.98 25.61 16.75
CA PHE A 189 7.96 26.68 16.60
C PHE A 189 7.58 27.63 15.46
N LEU A 190 7.18 27.12 14.30
CA LEU A 190 6.76 27.94 13.17
C LEU A 190 5.40 28.63 13.38
N LEU A 191 4.55 28.10 14.27
CA LEU A 191 3.34 28.81 14.71
C LEU A 191 3.67 29.99 15.63
N ALA A 192 4.62 29.81 16.55
CA ALA A 192 5.03 30.85 17.49
C ALA A 192 5.94 31.91 16.85
N TYR A 193 6.80 31.49 15.92
CA TYR A 193 7.83 32.33 15.28
C TYR A 193 7.80 32.12 13.75
N PRO A 194 6.77 32.60 13.04
CA PRO A 194 6.59 32.35 11.61
C PRO A 194 7.55 33.14 10.70
N THR A 195 8.25 34.14 11.23
CA THR A 195 9.10 35.05 10.47
C THR A 195 10.49 35.20 11.07
N ALA A 196 11.46 35.62 10.23
CA ALA A 196 12.80 35.97 10.68
C ALA A 196 12.81 37.15 11.66
N ALA A 197 11.84 38.08 11.54
CA ALA A 197 11.70 39.21 12.47
C ALA A 197 11.30 38.72 13.88
N ALA A 198 10.30 37.85 13.98
CA ALA A 198 9.92 37.21 15.25
C ALA A 198 11.08 36.39 15.85
N LEU A 199 11.94 35.81 15.01
CA LEU A 199 13.13 35.10 15.47
C LEU A 199 14.22 36.02 16.05
N LYS A 200 14.39 37.23 15.50
CA LYS A 200 15.37 38.21 16.01
C LYS A 200 15.03 38.67 17.43
N GLU A 201 13.74 38.73 17.75
CA GLU A 201 13.25 39.09 19.08
C GLU A 201 13.36 37.94 20.10
N LEU A 202 13.55 36.70 19.62
CA LEU A 202 13.60 35.51 20.46
C LEU A 202 14.86 35.45 21.35
N SER A 203 14.67 35.65 22.64
CA SER A 203 15.73 35.49 23.62
C SER A 203 16.06 34.01 23.87
N LYS A 204 17.27 33.77 24.38
CA LYS A 204 17.74 32.42 24.74
C LYS A 204 16.88 31.78 25.84
N ASP A 205 16.38 32.58 26.79
CA ASP A 205 15.59 32.07 27.91
C ASP A 205 14.14 31.77 27.51
N GLU A 206 13.55 32.55 26.60
CA GLU A 206 12.28 32.22 25.97
C GLU A 206 12.38 30.95 25.14
N PHE A 207 13.44 30.78 24.33
CA PHE A 207 13.63 29.54 23.57
C PHE A 207 13.84 28.32 24.46
N ARG A 208 14.54 28.47 25.59
CA ARG A 208 14.66 27.41 26.61
C ARG A 208 13.30 27.05 27.20
N LYS A 209 12.48 28.05 27.53
CA LYS A 209 11.11 27.84 28.02
C LYS A 209 10.28 27.10 26.98
N PHE A 210 10.28 27.56 25.73
CA PHE A 210 9.60 26.91 24.61
C PHE A 210 10.01 25.42 24.48
N CYS A 211 11.33 25.13 24.49
CA CYS A 211 11.82 23.75 24.43
C CYS A 211 11.32 22.89 25.59
N ARG A 212 11.32 23.43 26.82
CA ARG A 212 10.84 22.73 28.02
C ARG A 212 9.34 22.43 27.93
N ASP A 213 8.54 23.38 27.46
CA ASP A 213 7.09 23.24 27.32
C ASP A 213 6.74 22.18 26.25
N HIS A 214 7.66 21.90 25.31
CA HIS A 214 7.56 20.82 24.33
C HIS A 214 8.38 19.56 24.69
N HIS A 215 8.72 19.35 25.97
CA HIS A 215 9.44 18.18 26.49
C HIS A 215 10.83 17.93 25.85
N CYS A 216 11.48 18.98 25.33
CA CYS A 216 12.86 18.93 24.86
C CYS A 216 13.80 19.43 25.96
N HIS A 217 14.49 18.49 26.62
CA HIS A 217 15.32 18.77 27.80
C HIS A 217 16.84 18.78 27.58
N PRO A 218 17.45 18.05 26.61
CA PRO A 218 18.90 18.02 26.49
C PRO A 218 19.51 19.41 26.26
N ALA A 219 20.20 19.94 27.27
CA ALA A 219 20.75 21.29 27.25
C ALA A 219 21.71 21.54 26.06
N ALA A 220 22.44 20.51 25.65
CA ALA A 220 23.31 20.56 24.47
C ALA A 220 22.51 20.79 23.18
N TRP A 221 21.34 20.14 23.02
CA TRP A 221 20.49 20.31 21.84
C TRP A 221 19.88 21.70 21.81
N ILE A 222 19.33 22.17 22.93
CA ILE A 222 18.75 23.52 23.02
C ILE A 222 19.79 24.58 22.67
N ARG A 223 21.01 24.45 23.19
CA ARG A 223 22.12 25.36 22.86
C ARG A 223 22.44 25.34 21.36
N ASN A 224 22.56 24.15 20.78
CA ASN A 224 22.91 24.00 19.36
C ASN A 224 21.79 24.50 18.44
N TRP A 225 20.53 24.24 18.78
CA TRP A 225 19.37 24.73 18.06
C TRP A 225 19.26 26.24 18.11
N TYR A 226 19.40 26.84 19.30
CA TYR A 226 19.41 28.30 19.41
C TYR A 226 20.55 28.92 18.60
N ALA A 227 21.75 28.34 18.66
CA ALA A 227 22.89 28.80 17.87
C ALA A 227 22.67 28.68 16.35
N ALA A 228 21.94 27.65 15.90
CA ALA A 228 21.55 27.49 14.50
C ALA A 228 20.50 28.52 14.07
N LEU A 229 19.52 28.81 14.95
CA LEU A 229 18.50 29.83 14.73
C LEU A 229 19.08 31.24 14.63
N GLN A 230 20.16 31.53 15.36
CA GLN A 230 20.80 32.85 15.35
C GLN A 230 21.87 33.00 14.25
N GLN A 231 22.06 32.00 13.38
CA GLN A 231 23.00 32.13 12.26
C GLN A 231 22.55 33.23 11.31
N PRO A 232 23.47 34.07 10.81
CA PRO A 232 23.15 35.08 9.82
C PRO A 232 22.70 34.42 8.52
N THR A 233 21.59 34.89 7.96
CA THR A 233 21.07 34.48 6.65
C THR A 233 20.79 35.70 5.81
N PRO A 234 20.74 35.58 4.47
CA PRO A 234 20.27 36.67 3.62
C PRO A 234 18.90 37.16 4.11
N GLU A 235 18.74 38.48 4.21
CA GLU A 235 17.44 39.06 4.56
C GLU A 235 16.52 38.98 3.36
N ALA A 236 15.33 38.43 3.58
CA ALA A 236 14.29 38.43 2.57
C ALA A 236 13.66 39.83 2.47
N ASP A 237 13.08 40.14 1.32
CA ASP A 237 12.23 41.32 1.15
C ASP A 237 11.12 41.32 2.22
N PRO A 238 10.96 42.38 3.03
CA PRO A 238 9.93 42.47 4.06
C PRO A 238 8.53 42.21 3.55
N LEU A 239 8.19 42.66 2.33
CA LEU A 239 6.89 42.42 1.71
C LEU A 239 6.66 40.93 1.44
N LEU A 240 7.70 40.22 0.98
CA LEU A 240 7.64 38.78 0.75
C LEU A 240 7.53 38.02 2.08
N ALA A 241 8.32 38.41 3.08
CA ALA A 241 8.29 37.78 4.40
C ALA A 241 6.90 37.91 5.06
N GLU A 242 6.29 39.08 4.97
CA GLU A 242 4.93 39.32 5.46
C GLU A 242 3.90 38.51 4.70
N ALA A 243 3.97 38.49 3.36
CA ALA A 243 3.03 37.76 2.51
C ALA A 243 3.04 36.24 2.78
N TYR A 244 4.21 35.66 3.06
CA TYR A 244 4.34 34.23 3.34
C TYR A 244 4.10 33.84 4.81
N SER A 245 4.08 34.79 5.75
CA SER A 245 3.94 34.52 7.19
C SER A 245 2.65 33.74 7.50
N GLY A 246 1.52 34.17 6.93
CA GLY A 246 0.23 33.50 7.08
C GLY A 246 0.21 32.11 6.46
N GLU A 247 0.88 31.91 5.32
CA GLU A 247 1.00 30.60 4.68
C GLU A 247 1.86 29.64 5.51
N ILE A 248 2.96 30.12 6.10
CA ILE A 248 3.81 29.33 7.01
C ILE A 248 3.00 28.87 8.22
N ALA A 249 2.29 29.78 8.89
CA ALA A 249 1.47 29.46 10.05
C ALA A 249 0.34 28.47 9.70
N PHE A 250 -0.35 28.68 8.57
CA PHE A 250 -1.38 27.77 8.09
C PHE A 250 -0.84 26.36 7.82
N LEU A 251 0.28 26.25 7.07
CA LEU A 251 0.90 24.96 6.77
C LEU A 251 1.39 24.26 8.04
N ALA A 252 1.92 25.01 9.02
CA ALA A 252 2.35 24.46 10.29
C ALA A 252 1.18 23.86 11.10
N GLY A 253 0.05 24.58 11.19
CA GLY A 253 -1.17 24.08 11.84
C GLY A 253 -1.78 22.87 11.13
N LEU A 254 -1.82 22.89 9.80
CA LEU A 254 -2.24 21.75 8.99
C LEU A 254 -1.35 20.51 9.23
N LEU A 255 -0.04 20.68 9.21
CA LEU A 255 0.92 19.59 9.42
C LEU A 255 0.80 19.00 10.84
N LEU A 256 0.57 19.81 11.88
CA LEU A 256 0.27 19.30 13.23
C LEU A 256 -0.96 18.40 13.22
N SER A 257 -2.04 18.86 12.60
CA SER A 257 -3.30 18.13 12.53
C SER A 257 -3.12 16.78 11.80
N LEU A 258 -2.34 16.76 10.71
CA LEU A 258 -2.00 15.55 9.97
C LEU A 258 -1.13 14.58 10.80
N ILE A 259 -0.17 15.10 11.57
CA ILE A 259 0.71 14.28 12.42
C ILE A 259 -0.10 13.61 13.54
N GLU A 260 -0.98 14.36 14.20
CA GLU A 260 -1.86 13.87 15.27
C GLU A 260 -2.85 12.83 14.76
N GLU A 261 -3.51 13.12 13.64
CA GLU A 261 -4.45 12.20 12.99
C GLU A 261 -3.74 10.90 12.59
N LYS A 262 -2.53 11.00 12.02
CA LYS A 262 -1.73 9.83 11.66
C LYS A 262 -1.37 8.98 12.88
N LYS A 263 -1.03 9.61 14.01
CA LYS A 263 -0.75 8.90 15.27
C LYS A 263 -2.00 8.16 15.75
N ARG A 264 -3.15 8.85 15.82
CA ARG A 264 -4.43 8.25 16.22
C ARG A 264 -4.79 7.04 15.35
N ALA A 265 -4.73 7.21 14.02
CA ALA A 265 -5.01 6.13 13.08
C ALA A 265 -4.05 4.94 13.23
N ALA A 266 -2.77 5.18 13.55
CA ALA A 266 -1.80 4.12 13.81
C ALA A 266 -2.11 3.35 15.10
N ASP A 267 -2.52 4.05 16.17
CA ASP A 267 -2.93 3.43 17.43
C ASP A 267 -4.22 2.59 17.25
N GLU A 268 -5.20 3.11 16.50
CA GLU A 268 -6.42 2.38 16.13
C GLU A 268 -6.11 1.12 15.30
N ALA A 269 -5.27 1.24 14.27
CA ALA A 269 -4.85 0.10 13.45
C ALA A 269 -4.13 -0.97 14.29
N HIS A 270 -3.34 -0.55 15.28
CA HIS A 270 -2.68 -1.46 16.20
C HIS A 270 -3.67 -2.16 17.13
N ALA A 271 -4.64 -1.43 17.69
CA ALA A 271 -5.67 -2.01 18.54
C ALA A 271 -6.52 -3.06 17.81
N LEU A 272 -6.86 -2.82 16.53
CA LEU A 272 -7.52 -3.80 15.68
C LEU A 272 -6.62 -5.01 15.39
N PHE A 273 -5.32 -4.78 15.15
CA PHE A 273 -4.35 -5.86 14.96
C PHE A 273 -4.27 -6.81 16.15
N LEU A 274 -4.30 -6.29 17.38
CA LEU A 274 -4.25 -7.12 18.59
C LEU A 274 -5.45 -8.07 18.74
N GLN A 275 -6.56 -7.79 18.07
CA GLN A 275 -7.76 -8.63 18.06
C GLN A 275 -7.69 -9.75 17.00
N HIS A 276 -6.73 -9.68 16.07
CA HIS A 276 -6.67 -10.61 14.95
C HIS A 276 -6.09 -11.97 15.35
N PRO A 277 -6.65 -13.11 14.91
CA PRO A 277 -6.16 -14.45 15.27
C PRO A 277 -4.67 -14.67 14.95
N ASP A 278 -4.22 -14.25 13.77
CA ASP A 278 -2.83 -14.37 13.34
C ASP A 278 -1.86 -13.33 13.97
N GLN A 279 -2.29 -12.49 14.92
CA GLN A 279 -1.46 -11.41 15.45
C GLN A 279 -0.12 -11.90 16.02
N ALA A 280 -0.12 -13.04 16.71
CA ALA A 280 1.08 -13.58 17.36
C ALA A 280 2.19 -13.90 16.34
N ILE A 281 1.82 -14.30 15.13
CA ILE A 281 2.75 -14.57 14.04
C ILE A 281 3.51 -13.29 13.68
N PHE A 282 2.81 -12.20 13.42
CA PHE A 282 3.42 -10.96 12.98
C PHE A 282 4.04 -10.16 14.13
N ALA A 283 3.52 -10.30 15.36
CA ALA A 283 4.07 -9.68 16.56
C ALA A 283 5.44 -10.25 16.95
N SER A 284 5.68 -11.53 16.65
CA SER A 284 6.95 -12.22 16.90
C SER A 284 8.10 -11.77 15.98
N LEU A 285 7.82 -10.98 14.94
CA LEU A 285 8.84 -10.57 13.97
C LEU A 285 9.80 -9.52 14.55
N PRO A 286 11.12 -9.69 14.39
CA PRO A 286 12.13 -8.88 15.06
C PRO A 286 12.12 -7.44 14.53
N GLY A 287 11.97 -6.47 15.44
CA GLY A 287 11.94 -5.05 15.11
C GLY A 287 10.65 -4.55 14.45
N ALA A 288 9.67 -5.42 14.19
CA ALA A 288 8.37 -4.99 13.67
C ALA A 288 7.61 -4.20 14.77
N GLY A 289 7.56 -2.88 14.62
CA GLY A 289 6.84 -1.99 15.54
C GLY A 289 5.32 -1.94 15.30
N LEU A 290 4.65 -1.03 16.02
CA LEU A 290 3.18 -0.90 16.08
C LEU A 290 2.53 -0.83 14.69
N LEU A 291 3.14 -0.10 13.74
CA LEU A 291 2.63 0.07 12.39
C LEU A 291 3.06 -1.04 11.41
N LEU A 292 4.26 -1.63 11.60
CA LEU A 292 4.77 -2.64 10.67
C LEU A 292 4.03 -3.97 10.82
N ARG A 293 3.66 -4.36 12.05
CA ARG A 293 2.90 -5.58 12.33
C ARG A 293 1.56 -5.65 11.57
N PRO A 294 0.65 -4.66 11.69
CA PRO A 294 -0.60 -4.65 10.91
C PRO A 294 -0.35 -4.58 9.41
N LYS A 295 0.66 -3.84 8.94
CA LYS A 295 0.98 -3.78 7.50
C LYS A 295 1.43 -5.13 6.93
N LEU A 296 2.26 -5.86 7.67
CA LEU A 296 2.67 -7.21 7.29
C LEU A 296 1.48 -8.17 7.30
N LEU A 297 0.63 -8.11 8.33
CA LEU A 297 -0.60 -8.89 8.38
C LEU A 297 -1.50 -8.59 7.17
N ALA A 298 -1.73 -7.32 6.84
CA ALA A 298 -2.54 -6.90 5.70
C ALA A 298 -1.99 -7.36 4.34
N LEU A 299 -0.66 -7.44 4.21
CA LEU A 299 0.01 -7.91 3.00
C LEU A 299 -0.25 -9.40 2.74
N PHE A 300 -0.13 -10.23 3.78
CA PHE A 300 -0.34 -11.68 3.67
C PHE A 300 -1.84 -12.04 3.68
N GLY A 301 -2.64 -11.32 4.48
CA GLY A 301 -4.06 -11.58 4.68
C GLY A 301 -4.35 -12.85 5.50
N GLU A 302 -5.61 -13.25 5.54
CA GLU A 302 -6.07 -14.45 6.26
C GLU A 302 -6.07 -15.70 5.36
N ASP A 303 -6.33 -15.52 4.06
CA ASP A 303 -6.48 -16.62 3.11
C ASP A 303 -5.12 -17.19 2.67
N ARG A 304 -4.75 -18.28 3.31
CA ARG A 304 -3.56 -19.10 3.01
C ARG A 304 -3.52 -19.66 1.60
N GLN A 305 -4.67 -19.90 0.98
CA GLN A 305 -4.76 -20.43 -0.39
C GLN A 305 -4.44 -19.36 -1.45
N ARG A 306 -4.58 -18.07 -1.11
CA ARG A 306 -4.20 -16.95 -1.99
C ARG A 306 -2.73 -17.01 -2.40
N PHE A 307 -1.87 -17.52 -1.51
CA PHE A 307 -0.44 -17.63 -1.73
C PHE A 307 0.04 -19.07 -1.52
N PRO A 308 -0.12 -19.97 -2.51
CA PRO A 308 0.31 -21.35 -2.41
C PRO A 308 1.84 -21.49 -2.37
N SER A 309 2.57 -20.44 -2.75
CA SER A 309 4.02 -20.36 -2.63
C SER A 309 4.45 -18.94 -2.25
N PRO A 310 5.64 -18.76 -1.64
CA PRO A 310 6.15 -17.43 -1.30
C PRO A 310 6.45 -16.59 -2.54
N GLN A 311 6.53 -17.22 -3.73
CA GLN A 311 6.84 -16.52 -4.98
C GLN A 311 5.76 -15.51 -5.35
N ALA A 312 4.49 -15.83 -5.14
CA ALA A 312 3.37 -14.91 -5.40
C ALA A 312 3.49 -13.65 -4.52
N VAL A 313 3.81 -13.81 -3.24
CA VAL A 313 4.01 -12.69 -2.31
C VAL A 313 5.21 -11.84 -2.72
N ARG A 314 6.32 -12.46 -3.13
CA ARG A 314 7.52 -11.73 -3.63
C ARG A 314 7.22 -10.90 -4.87
N GLN A 315 6.38 -11.41 -5.77
CA GLN A 315 5.97 -10.69 -6.97
C GLN A 315 5.04 -9.53 -6.62
N LEU A 316 4.08 -9.76 -5.74
CA LEU A 316 3.12 -8.76 -5.27
C LEU A 316 3.80 -7.61 -4.53
N ALA A 317 4.73 -7.93 -3.61
CA ALA A 317 5.53 -6.95 -2.88
C ALA A 317 6.76 -6.46 -3.68
N GLY A 318 6.98 -6.96 -4.90
CA GLY A 318 8.08 -6.53 -5.75
C GLY A 318 9.48 -6.74 -5.18
N THR A 319 9.68 -7.71 -4.28
CA THR A 319 10.98 -8.02 -3.68
C THR A 319 11.85 -8.88 -4.58
N CYS A 320 11.25 -9.63 -5.51
CA CYS A 320 11.97 -10.43 -6.50
C CYS A 320 12.22 -9.64 -7.80
N PRO A 321 13.33 -9.91 -8.51
CA PRO A 321 13.58 -9.34 -9.83
C PRO A 321 12.65 -9.94 -10.91
N VAL A 322 12.70 -9.35 -12.10
CA VAL A 322 12.11 -9.89 -13.34
C VAL A 322 13.24 -10.31 -14.27
N THR A 323 13.18 -11.52 -14.81
CA THR A 323 14.13 -11.96 -15.84
C THR A 323 13.47 -11.77 -17.21
N LYS A 324 14.09 -10.98 -18.09
CA LYS A 324 13.75 -10.92 -19.51
C LYS A 324 14.74 -11.78 -20.28
N GLN A 325 14.26 -12.78 -20.99
CA GLN A 325 15.09 -13.68 -21.78
C GLN A 325 14.50 -13.85 -23.18
N SER A 326 15.33 -13.67 -24.20
CA SER A 326 14.97 -13.91 -25.60
C SER A 326 16.20 -14.42 -26.35
N GLY A 327 16.10 -15.62 -26.93
CA GLY A 327 17.24 -16.32 -27.54
C GLY A 327 18.44 -16.38 -26.60
N LYS A 328 19.58 -15.84 -27.06
CA LYS A 328 20.85 -15.79 -26.32
C LYS A 328 20.95 -14.63 -25.30
N LYS A 329 19.98 -13.71 -25.25
CA LYS A 329 20.00 -12.56 -24.34
C LYS A 329 19.25 -12.86 -23.06
N LYS A 330 19.90 -12.68 -21.90
CA LYS A 330 19.29 -12.76 -20.56
C LYS A 330 19.59 -11.49 -19.78
N GLN A 331 18.54 -10.84 -19.29
CA GLN A 331 18.64 -9.62 -18.50
C GLN A 331 17.83 -9.76 -17.21
N ILE A 332 18.43 -9.39 -16.07
CA ILE A 332 17.77 -9.38 -14.77
C ILE A 332 17.45 -7.92 -14.43
N LEU A 333 16.16 -7.62 -14.28
CA LEU A 333 15.63 -6.27 -14.10
C LEU A 333 14.94 -6.10 -12.76
N PHE A 334 14.90 -4.86 -12.29
CA PHE A 334 14.08 -4.48 -11.15
C PHE A 334 12.58 -4.58 -11.52
N ARG A 335 11.80 -5.29 -10.69
CA ARG A 335 10.36 -5.41 -10.86
C ARG A 335 9.68 -4.08 -10.54
N LYS A 336 9.28 -3.32 -11.56
CA LYS A 336 8.49 -2.09 -11.38
C LYS A 336 7.01 -2.37 -11.12
N ALA A 337 6.43 -3.36 -11.80
CA ALA A 337 5.03 -3.79 -11.66
C ALA A 337 4.84 -4.63 -10.39
N CYS A 338 4.37 -3.97 -9.32
CA CYS A 338 3.97 -4.58 -8.05
C CYS A 338 3.16 -3.57 -7.22
N ASN A 339 2.64 -3.99 -6.06
CA ASN A 339 2.12 -3.07 -5.06
C ASN A 339 3.31 -2.35 -4.37
N ARG A 340 3.38 -1.02 -4.49
CA ARG A 340 4.49 -0.22 -3.97
C ARG A 340 4.46 -0.12 -2.45
N ASP A 341 3.28 -0.01 -1.84
CA ASP A 341 3.12 0.09 -0.39
C ASP A 341 3.57 -1.21 0.31
N TYR A 342 3.29 -2.36 -0.31
CA TYR A 342 3.80 -3.66 0.16
C TYR A 342 5.30 -3.82 -0.03
N ARG A 343 5.86 -3.29 -1.11
CA ARG A 343 7.33 -3.25 -1.29
C ARG A 343 7.97 -2.43 -0.18
N ASP A 344 7.42 -1.25 0.09
CA ASP A 344 7.94 -0.33 1.09
C ASP A 344 7.81 -0.93 2.49
N THR A 345 6.68 -1.59 2.78
CA THR A 345 6.47 -2.36 4.04
C THR A 345 7.55 -3.42 4.22
N MET A 346 7.77 -4.28 3.22
CA MET A 346 8.76 -5.35 3.31
C MET A 346 10.20 -4.81 3.39
N GLN A 347 10.50 -3.70 2.71
CA GLN A 347 11.81 -3.06 2.78
C GLN A 347 12.04 -2.41 4.15
N GLN A 348 11.04 -1.71 4.71
CA GLN A 348 11.10 -1.14 6.06
C GLN A 348 11.26 -2.23 7.12
N PHE A 349 10.52 -3.35 6.99
CA PHE A 349 10.70 -4.50 7.87
C PHE A 349 12.12 -5.07 7.79
N ALA A 350 12.66 -5.24 6.58
CA ALA A 350 14.05 -5.67 6.41
C ALA A 350 15.04 -4.71 7.08
N MET A 351 14.81 -3.39 7.01
CA MET A 351 15.67 -2.39 7.66
C MET A 351 15.69 -2.52 9.18
N VAL A 352 14.51 -2.62 9.82
CA VAL A 352 14.43 -2.74 11.29
C VAL A 352 14.92 -4.10 11.78
N SER A 353 14.73 -5.17 10.99
CA SER A 353 15.21 -6.51 11.35
C SER A 353 16.73 -6.61 11.47
N VAL A 354 17.49 -5.78 10.75
CA VAL A 354 18.97 -5.77 10.81
C VAL A 354 19.49 -5.39 12.20
N GLN A 355 18.71 -4.64 12.99
CA GLN A 355 19.11 -4.24 14.34
C GLN A 355 18.73 -5.27 15.41
N GLN A 356 17.92 -6.28 15.06
CA GLN A 356 17.24 -7.15 16.01
C GLN A 356 17.42 -8.64 15.73
N ALA A 357 17.94 -9.01 14.55
CA ALA A 357 18.23 -10.39 14.16
C ALA A 357 19.63 -10.50 13.54
N ASP A 358 20.46 -11.36 14.13
CA ASP A 358 21.88 -11.50 13.78
C ASP A 358 22.05 -12.01 12.34
N TRP A 359 21.21 -12.96 11.94
CA TRP A 359 21.26 -13.50 10.57
C TRP A 359 20.88 -12.44 9.53
N ALA A 360 19.94 -11.56 9.86
CA ALA A 360 19.50 -10.49 8.97
C ALA A 360 20.62 -9.46 8.81
N ALA A 361 21.29 -9.11 9.91
CA ALA A 361 22.47 -8.24 9.91
C ALA A 361 23.62 -8.85 9.08
N ALA A 362 23.92 -10.12 9.28
CA ALA A 362 24.95 -10.85 8.53
C ALA A 362 24.61 -10.90 7.03
N TYR A 363 23.35 -11.20 6.67
CA TYR A 363 22.91 -11.23 5.27
C TYR A 363 23.03 -9.85 4.60
N TYR A 364 22.61 -8.78 5.29
CA TYR A 364 22.74 -7.42 4.79
C TYR A 364 24.21 -7.03 4.56
N LYS A 365 25.10 -7.31 5.53
CA LYS A 365 26.54 -7.07 5.40
C LYS A 365 27.14 -7.85 4.22
N ALA A 366 26.79 -9.12 4.06
CA ALA A 366 27.24 -9.93 2.92
C ALA A 366 26.70 -9.44 1.57
N ALA A 367 25.46 -8.94 1.52
CA ALA A 367 24.93 -8.30 0.31
C ALA A 367 25.69 -7.01 -0.03
N LYS A 368 26.00 -6.18 0.98
CA LYS A 368 26.84 -4.98 0.82
C LYS A 368 28.24 -5.32 0.31
N ALA A 369 28.87 -6.37 0.84
CA ALA A 369 30.18 -6.84 0.41
C ALA A 369 30.20 -7.33 -1.06
N ARG A 370 29.07 -7.86 -1.55
CA ARG A 370 28.89 -8.23 -2.97
C ARG A 370 28.60 -7.05 -3.91
N GLY A 371 28.75 -5.81 -3.45
CA GLY A 371 28.56 -4.60 -4.26
C GLY A 371 27.12 -4.08 -4.35
N HIS A 372 26.17 -4.62 -3.57
CA HIS A 372 24.81 -4.07 -3.57
C HIS A 372 24.77 -2.67 -2.91
N TYR A 373 24.07 -1.72 -3.53
CA TYR A 373 23.70 -0.46 -2.89
C TYR A 373 22.77 -0.69 -1.69
N LYS A 374 22.69 0.28 -0.77
CA LYS A 374 21.91 0.19 0.49
C LYS A 374 20.48 -0.36 0.28
N ASN A 375 19.69 0.29 -0.57
CA ASN A 375 18.31 -0.13 -0.83
C ASN A 375 18.22 -1.46 -1.61
N SER A 376 19.21 -1.78 -2.43
CA SER A 376 19.27 -3.07 -3.12
C SER A 376 19.48 -4.21 -2.12
N ALA A 377 20.40 -4.04 -1.17
CA ALA A 377 20.66 -5.01 -0.11
C ALA A 377 19.42 -5.23 0.79
N PHE A 378 18.72 -4.16 1.18
CA PHE A 378 17.47 -4.30 1.94
C PHE A 378 16.38 -5.03 1.16
N ARG A 379 16.24 -4.81 -0.15
CA ARG A 379 15.28 -5.58 -0.97
C ARG A 379 15.67 -7.05 -1.10
N CYS A 380 16.96 -7.36 -1.22
CA CYS A 380 17.45 -8.73 -1.19
C CYS A 380 17.13 -9.42 0.15
N LEU A 381 17.26 -8.71 1.27
CA LEU A 381 16.90 -9.21 2.59
C LEU A 381 15.37 -9.36 2.73
N ALA A 382 14.60 -8.37 2.30
CA ALA A 382 13.15 -8.42 2.26
C ALA A 382 12.65 -9.66 1.48
N ASN A 383 13.27 -9.97 0.33
CA ASN A 383 12.94 -11.16 -0.46
C ASN A 383 13.15 -12.49 0.31
N ARG A 384 14.16 -12.54 1.19
CA ARG A 384 14.37 -13.68 2.10
C ARG A 384 13.31 -13.72 3.19
N TRP A 385 13.05 -12.58 3.84
CA TRP A 385 12.00 -12.45 4.84
C TRP A 385 10.62 -12.87 4.34
N VAL A 386 10.25 -12.54 3.10
CA VAL A 386 8.98 -13.02 2.52
C VAL A 386 8.87 -14.54 2.61
N GLY A 387 9.95 -15.29 2.35
CA GLY A 387 9.94 -16.75 2.46
C GLY A 387 9.75 -17.24 3.90
N VAL A 388 10.40 -16.58 4.86
CA VAL A 388 10.30 -16.90 6.29
C VAL A 388 8.89 -16.63 6.80
N ILE A 389 8.38 -15.40 6.59
CA ILE A 389 7.04 -14.99 7.03
C ILE A 389 5.97 -15.85 6.36
N TRP A 390 6.12 -16.14 5.07
CA TRP A 390 5.18 -17.03 4.37
C TRP A 390 5.10 -18.41 5.02
N LYS A 391 6.25 -19.01 5.38
CA LYS A 391 6.26 -20.33 6.03
C LYS A 391 5.65 -20.28 7.43
N MET A 392 5.97 -19.24 8.22
CA MET A 392 5.37 -18.98 9.52
C MET A 392 3.85 -18.87 9.43
N TRP A 393 3.36 -18.03 8.52
CA TRP A 393 1.93 -17.80 8.28
C TRP A 393 1.20 -19.08 7.84
N GLN A 394 1.77 -19.84 6.90
CA GLN A 394 1.21 -21.12 6.45
C GLN A 394 1.13 -22.17 7.57
N THR A 395 2.07 -22.16 8.51
CA THR A 395 2.14 -23.16 9.59
C THR A 395 1.56 -22.67 10.92
N ASN A 396 1.05 -21.44 10.96
CA ASN A 396 0.58 -20.77 12.17
C ASN A 396 1.62 -20.82 13.31
N GLN A 397 2.88 -20.53 12.99
CA GLN A 397 3.99 -20.54 13.95
C GLN A 397 4.61 -19.16 14.10
N PRO A 398 4.89 -18.70 15.34
CA PRO A 398 5.66 -17.49 15.55
C PRO A 398 7.12 -17.66 15.08
N TYR A 399 7.79 -16.53 14.84
CA TYR A 399 9.18 -16.49 14.46
C TYR A 399 10.06 -16.97 15.62
N ASN A 400 11.01 -17.84 15.28
CA ASN A 400 12.05 -18.31 16.18
C ASN A 400 13.40 -18.26 15.45
N GLU A 401 14.29 -17.38 15.92
CA GLU A 401 15.59 -17.17 15.30
C GLU A 401 16.51 -18.38 15.43
N ALA A 402 16.51 -19.06 16.58
CA ALA A 402 17.34 -20.25 16.79
C ALA A 402 16.96 -21.37 15.81
N TYR A 403 15.66 -21.60 15.62
CA TYR A 403 15.16 -22.53 14.62
C TYR A 403 15.57 -22.10 13.20
N HIS A 404 15.41 -20.83 12.85
CA HIS A 404 15.80 -20.32 11.53
C HIS A 404 17.29 -20.55 11.26
N MET A 405 18.15 -20.25 12.23
CA MET A 405 19.60 -20.45 12.13
C MET A 405 19.98 -21.93 12.00
N GLN A 406 19.30 -22.82 12.72
CA GLN A 406 19.49 -24.26 12.56
C GLN A 406 19.15 -24.72 11.13
N GLN A 407 18.06 -24.21 10.55
CA GLN A 407 17.67 -24.54 9.19
C GLN A 407 18.65 -23.99 8.15
N ILE A 408 19.19 -22.78 8.34
CA ILE A 408 20.25 -22.23 7.48
C ILE A 408 21.49 -23.13 7.50
N ARG A 409 21.90 -23.61 8.68
CA ARG A 409 23.07 -24.50 8.81
C ARG A 409 22.86 -25.84 8.09
N LYS A 410 21.68 -26.44 8.23
CA LYS A 410 21.32 -27.71 7.59
C LYS A 410 21.29 -27.66 6.06
N HIS A 411 20.92 -26.51 5.49
CA HIS A 411 20.72 -26.33 4.05
C HIS A 411 21.85 -25.53 3.38
N ARG A 412 22.91 -25.19 4.13
CA ARG A 412 24.12 -24.64 3.53
C ARG A 412 24.80 -25.79 2.79
N PRO A 413 25.08 -25.67 1.47
CA PRO A 413 25.90 -26.68 0.79
C PRO A 413 27.20 -26.83 1.58
N SER A 414 27.64 -28.06 1.84
CA SER A 414 29.00 -28.31 2.31
C SER A 414 29.92 -27.71 1.26
N THR A 415 30.57 -26.61 1.62
CA THR A 415 31.74 -26.12 0.89
C THR A 415 32.89 -27.02 1.30
N ASP A 416 32.97 -28.17 0.67
CA ASP A 416 34.23 -28.91 0.48
C ASP A 416 34.91 -28.40 -0.81
#